data_AF-A0A0H5PQG1-F1
#
_entry.id   AF-A0A0H5PQG1-F1
#
_cell.length_a   1.000
_cell.length_b   1.000
_cell.length_c   1.000
_cell.angle_alpha   90.00
_cell.angle_beta   90.00
_cell.angle_gamma   90.00
#
_symmetry.space_group_name_H-M   'P 1'
#
loop_
_entity.id
_entity.type
_entity.pdbx_description
1 polymer ?
#
loop_
_entity_poly.entity_id
_entity_poly.type
_entity_poly.pdbx_seq_one_letter_code
_entity_poly.pdbx_strand_id
1 'polypeptide(L)'
;MAIKREGQWLTATRSAHVAYEVSEGVFRLSFVPERLVSAAQAVAGLQLAEIVAQWDQLLWVETPNTAMVWRLMAGQAQGLDLDVLDAVIRIEQSEWPTSATEWAAWLR
;
A
#
# COMPACT_ATOMS: atom_id res chain seq x y z
N MET A 1 2.50 -15.26 -3.53
CA MET A 1 1.82 -13.94 -3.41
C MET A 1 2.50 -13.19 -2.27
N ALA A 2 2.93 -11.94 -2.49
CA ALA A 2 3.80 -11.19 -1.55
C ALA A 2 3.04 -10.51 -0.39
N ILE A 3 1.75 -10.82 -0.24
CA ILE A 3 0.88 -10.30 0.83
C ILE A 3 0.49 -11.46 1.73
N LYS A 4 0.70 -11.29 3.03
CA LYS A 4 0.40 -12.27 4.07
C LYS A 4 -0.66 -11.73 5.01
N ARG A 5 -1.42 -12.63 5.63
CA ARG A 5 -2.37 -12.29 6.68
C ARG A 5 -1.85 -12.78 8.02
N GLU A 6 -1.76 -11.88 9.00
CA GLU A 6 -1.26 -12.14 10.34
C GLU A 6 -2.26 -11.54 11.35
N GLY A 7 -3.22 -12.35 11.79
CA GLY A 7 -4.32 -11.89 12.63
C GLY A 7 -5.21 -10.88 11.89
N GLN A 8 -5.23 -9.64 12.40
CA GLN A 8 -5.97 -8.50 11.85
C GLN A 8 -5.18 -7.75 10.76
N TRP A 9 -3.95 -8.15 10.48
CA TRP A 9 -3.07 -7.44 9.58
C TRP A 9 -2.96 -8.14 8.22
N LEU A 10 -2.93 -7.34 7.16
CA LEU A 10 -2.38 -7.72 5.87
C LEU A 10 -1.04 -7.01 5.71
N THR A 11 0.02 -7.77 5.45
CA THR A 11 1.39 -7.26 5.35
C THR A 11 1.98 -7.56 3.98
N ALA A 12 2.60 -6.55 3.38
CA ALA A 12 3.38 -6.67 2.17
C ALA A 12 4.83 -7.08 2.53
N THR A 13 5.48 -7.91 1.72
CA THR A 13 6.77 -8.55 2.08
C THR A 13 7.97 -7.61 1.97
N ARG A 14 7.97 -6.72 0.97
CA ARG A 14 9.06 -5.80 0.61
C ARG A 14 8.77 -4.37 1.02
N SER A 15 7.50 -3.99 1.09
CA SER A 15 7.13 -2.66 1.59
C SER A 15 6.91 -2.68 3.11
N ALA A 16 7.15 -1.56 3.77
CA ALA A 16 6.79 -1.39 5.18
C ALA A 16 5.27 -1.19 5.39
N HIS A 17 4.48 -1.12 4.31
CA HIS A 17 3.06 -0.82 4.40
C HIS A 17 2.21 -2.04 4.78
N VAL A 18 1.14 -1.75 5.50
CA VAL A 18 0.20 -2.73 6.03
C VAL A 18 -1.24 -2.28 5.84
N ALA A 19 -2.17 -3.22 5.90
CA ALA A 19 -3.59 -2.94 6.05
C ALA A 19 -4.10 -3.55 7.36
N TYR A 20 -4.76 -2.76 8.18
CA TYR A 20 -5.32 -3.19 9.46
C TYR A 20 -6.84 -3.42 9.35
N GLU A 21 -7.33 -4.57 9.78
CA GLU A 21 -8.75 -4.90 9.83
C GLU A 21 -9.42 -4.22 11.04
N VAL A 22 -10.25 -3.21 10.76
CA VAL A 22 -10.99 -2.47 11.81
C VAL A 22 -12.31 -3.15 12.20
N SER A 23 -12.88 -3.91 11.27
CA SER A 23 -14.04 -4.80 11.45
C SER A 23 -14.00 -5.87 10.37
N GLU A 24 -14.77 -6.95 10.50
CA GLU A 24 -14.74 -8.08 9.56
C GLU A 24 -14.82 -7.63 8.09
N GLY A 25 -13.76 -7.90 7.31
CA GLY A 25 -13.69 -7.55 5.88
C GLY A 25 -13.43 -6.08 5.55
N VAL A 26 -13.29 -5.21 6.56
CA VAL A 26 -13.06 -3.76 6.43
C VAL A 26 -11.69 -3.40 6.96
N PHE A 27 -10.89 -2.77 6.12
CA PHE A 27 -9.48 -2.49 6.37
C PHE A 27 -9.17 -1.01 6.28
N ARG A 28 -8.06 -0.62 6.89
CA ARG A 28 -7.43 0.70 6.75
C ARG A 28 -6.00 0.51 6.24
N LEU A 29 -5.66 1.17 5.14
CA LEU A 29 -4.30 1.14 4.58
C LEU A 29 -3.40 2.11 5.34
N SER A 30 -2.16 1.72 5.60
CA SER A 30 -1.20 2.58 6.30
C SER A 30 -0.91 3.88 5.54
N PHE A 31 -0.92 3.89 4.21
CA PHE A 31 -0.63 5.09 3.41
C PHE A 31 -1.90 5.87 3.00
N VAL A 32 -3.10 5.39 3.38
CA VAL A 32 -4.40 6.08 3.23
C VAL A 32 -5.27 5.84 4.48
N PRO A 33 -4.85 6.30 5.66
CA PRO A 33 -5.56 6.08 6.94
C PRO A 33 -7.02 6.53 6.96
N GLU A 34 -7.29 7.62 6.26
CA GLU A 34 -8.56 8.31 6.27
C GLU A 34 -9.69 7.49 5.61
N ARG A 35 -9.33 6.47 4.83
CA ARG A 35 -10.27 5.69 4.03
C ARG A 35 -10.37 4.25 4.53
N LEU A 36 -11.60 3.78 4.65
CA LEU A 36 -11.91 2.38 4.87
C LEU A 36 -12.05 1.68 3.53
N VAL A 37 -11.46 0.49 3.41
CA VAL A 37 -11.42 -0.28 2.17
C VAL A 37 -11.84 -1.72 2.41
N SER A 38 -12.36 -2.38 1.37
CA SER A 38 -12.63 -3.82 1.42
C SER A 38 -11.34 -4.65 1.43
N ALA A 39 -11.42 -5.94 1.77
CA ALA A 39 -10.28 -6.86 1.68
C ALA A 39 -9.60 -6.86 0.30
N ALA A 40 -10.37 -6.85 -0.79
CA ALA A 40 -9.82 -6.84 -2.16
C ALA A 40 -9.05 -5.55 -2.46
N GLN A 41 -9.58 -4.42 -2.01
CA GLN A 41 -8.93 -3.12 -2.11
C GLN A 41 -7.68 -3.05 -1.22
N ALA A 42 -7.72 -3.58 0.00
CA ALA A 42 -6.55 -3.66 0.86
C ALA A 42 -5.41 -4.44 0.19
N VAL A 43 -5.72 -5.58 -0.43
CA VAL A 43 -4.76 -6.35 -1.20
C VAL A 43 -4.22 -5.55 -2.40
N ALA A 44 -5.08 -4.87 -3.16
CA ALA A 44 -4.65 -4.03 -4.28
C ALA A 44 -3.72 -2.88 -3.83
N GLY A 45 -4.03 -2.22 -2.71
CA GLY A 45 -3.19 -1.18 -2.12
C GLY A 45 -1.82 -1.70 -1.67
N LEU A 46 -1.78 -2.88 -1.06
CA LEU A 46 -0.52 -3.52 -0.70
C LEU A 46 0.27 -4.01 -1.90
N GLN A 47 -0.39 -4.38 -3.01
CA GLN A 47 0.30 -4.69 -4.27
C GLN A 47 0.94 -3.45 -4.87
N LEU A 48 0.28 -2.29 -4.82
CA LEU A 48 0.88 -1.02 -5.20
C LEU A 48 2.14 -0.74 -4.38
N ALA A 49 2.04 -0.87 -3.05
CA ALA A 49 3.18 -0.68 -2.16
C ALA A 49 4.34 -1.65 -2.44
N GLU A 50 4.06 -2.92 -2.76
CA GLU A 50 5.08 -3.89 -3.21
C GLU A 50 5.77 -3.44 -4.50
N ILE A 51 5.02 -2.94 -5.48
CA ILE A 51 5.57 -2.49 -6.76
C ILE A 51 6.46 -1.27 -6.54
N VAL A 52 6.00 -0.30 -5.74
CA VAL A 52 6.79 0.88 -5.39
C VAL A 52 8.08 0.49 -4.69
N ALA A 53 8.02 -0.36 -3.66
CA ALA A 53 9.21 -0.82 -2.95
C ALA A 53 10.17 -1.63 -3.85
N GLN A 54 9.64 -2.38 -4.82
CA GLN A 54 10.46 -3.20 -5.72
C GLN A 54 11.16 -2.37 -6.81
N TRP A 55 10.48 -1.38 -7.37
CA TRP A 55 11.03 -0.56 -8.45
C TRP A 55 11.78 0.66 -7.93
N ASP A 56 11.38 1.21 -6.78
CA ASP A 56 12.05 2.31 -6.08
C ASP A 56 12.39 3.45 -7.06
N GLN A 57 13.64 3.94 -7.07
CA GLN A 57 14.08 5.02 -7.94
C GLN A 57 13.91 4.73 -9.44
N LEU A 58 13.80 3.47 -9.86
CA LEU A 58 13.58 3.12 -11.26
C LEU A 58 12.21 3.55 -11.76
N LEU A 59 11.19 3.71 -10.89
CA LEU A 59 9.87 4.20 -11.31
C LEU A 59 9.93 5.57 -11.98
N TRP A 60 10.91 6.38 -11.60
CA TRP A 60 11.07 7.75 -12.06
C TRP A 60 11.92 7.88 -13.32
N VAL A 61 12.54 6.79 -13.77
CA VAL A 61 13.31 6.77 -15.02
C VAL A 61 12.36 6.61 -16.19
N GLU A 62 12.40 7.50 -17.18
CA GLU A 62 11.55 7.39 -18.37
C GLU A 62 12.03 6.26 -19.29
N THR A 63 11.34 5.13 -19.26
CA THR A 63 11.58 3.98 -20.16
C THR A 63 10.23 3.38 -20.58
N PRO A 64 10.20 2.58 -21.66
CA PRO A 64 9.00 1.82 -22.02
C PRO A 64 8.52 0.88 -20.89
N ASN A 65 9.44 0.34 -20.09
CA ASN A 65 9.13 -0.56 -18.98
C ASN A 65 8.44 0.19 -17.84
N THR A 66 8.95 1.35 -17.45
CA THR A 66 8.39 2.15 -16.36
C THR A 66 7.05 2.74 -16.77
N ALA A 67 6.87 3.15 -18.02
CA ALA A 67 5.57 3.55 -18.56
C ALA A 67 4.51 2.43 -18.46
N MET A 68 4.90 1.17 -18.70
CA MET A 68 4.01 0.01 -18.54
C MET A 68 3.65 -0.22 -17.06
N VAL A 69 4.63 -0.09 -16.16
CA VAL A 69 4.43 -0.23 -14.71
C VAL A 69 3.47 0.83 -14.19
N TRP A 70 3.66 2.10 -14.57
CA TRP A 70 2.75 3.19 -14.21
C TRP A 70 1.31 2.93 -14.67
N ARG A 71 1.10 2.36 -15.87
CA ARG A 71 -0.24 2.00 -16.35
C ARG A 71 -0.86 0.86 -15.55
N LEU A 72 -0.08 -0.15 -15.18
CA LEU A 72 -0.53 -1.25 -14.32
C LEU A 72 -0.98 -0.70 -12.95
N MET A 73 -0.14 0.15 -12.35
CA MET A 73 -0.42 0.78 -11.06
C MET A 73 -1.66 1.68 -11.13
N ALA A 74 -1.85 2.42 -12.23
CA ALA A 74 -3.04 3.24 -12.41
C ALA A 74 -4.34 2.42 -12.37
N GLY A 75 -4.34 1.20 -12.95
CA GLY A 75 -5.49 0.30 -12.86
C GLY A 75 -5.78 -0.16 -11.43
N GLN A 76 -4.74 -0.40 -10.62
CA GLN A 76 -4.90 -0.77 -9.20
C GLN A 76 -5.36 0.43 -8.36
N ALA A 77 -4.79 1.62 -8.58
CA ALA A 77 -5.14 2.85 -7.88
C ALA A 77 -6.59 3.27 -8.16
N GLN A 78 -7.09 3.06 -9.39
CA GLN A 78 -8.49 3.30 -9.75
C GLN A 78 -9.45 2.47 -8.89
N GLY A 79 -9.11 1.21 -8.57
CA GLY A 79 -9.90 0.37 -7.68
C GLY A 79 -9.97 0.89 -6.23
N LEU A 80 -9.07 1.82 -5.87
CA LEU A 80 -9.00 2.48 -4.57
C LEU A 80 -9.56 3.91 -4.60
N ASP A 81 -10.04 4.36 -5.75
CA ASP A 81 -10.44 5.76 -5.99
C ASP A 81 -9.29 6.74 -5.64
N LEU A 82 -8.07 6.40 -6.06
CA LEU A 82 -6.85 7.19 -5.87
C LEU A 82 -6.23 7.56 -7.21
N ASP A 83 -5.61 8.73 -7.27
CA ASP A 83 -4.64 9.03 -8.30
C ASP A 83 -3.36 8.21 -8.07
N VAL A 84 -2.79 7.66 -9.15
CA VAL A 84 -1.63 6.77 -9.03
C VAL A 84 -0.39 7.50 -8.56
N LEU A 85 -0.20 8.76 -8.97
CA LEU A 85 0.95 9.55 -8.55
C LEU A 85 0.82 9.92 -7.07
N ASP A 86 -0.37 10.34 -6.63
CA ASP A 86 -0.65 10.59 -5.21
C ASP A 86 -0.41 9.32 -4.35
N ALA A 87 -0.89 8.16 -4.81
CA ALA A 87 -0.67 6.90 -4.11
C ALA A 87 0.84 6.58 -3.98
N VAL A 88 1.63 6.74 -5.04
CA VAL A 88 3.08 6.51 -5.00
C VAL A 88 3.77 7.48 -4.04
N ILE A 89 3.43 8.76 -4.10
CA ILE A 89 4.00 9.78 -3.21
C ILE A 89 3.71 9.44 -1.74
N ARG A 90 2.48 9.08 -1.40
CA ARG A 90 2.10 8.69 -0.03
C ARG A 90 2.82 7.43 0.45
N ILE A 91 3.02 6.47 -0.44
CA ILE A 91 3.80 5.25 -0.17
C ILE A 91 5.26 5.63 0.13
N GLU A 92 5.91 6.40 -0.75
CA GLU A 92 7.31 6.80 -0.58
C GLU A 92 7.51 7.70 0.66
N GLN A 93 6.58 8.62 0.92
CA GLN A 93 6.64 9.53 2.06
C GLN A 93 6.45 8.82 3.40
N SER A 94 6.01 7.56 3.41
CA SER A 94 5.79 6.79 4.63
C SER A 94 4.97 7.60 5.65
N GLU A 95 3.87 8.21 5.22
CA GLU A 95 2.97 8.92 6.13
C GLU A 95 2.24 7.90 7.00
N TRP A 96 2.87 7.54 8.12
CA TRP A 96 2.29 6.62 9.09
C TRP A 96 1.20 7.35 9.88
N PRO A 97 -0.01 6.79 9.96
CA PRO A 97 -0.98 7.10 10.99
C PRO A 97 -0.67 6.14 12.13
N THR A 98 0.46 6.34 12.80
CA THR A 98 0.70 5.63 14.04
C THR A 98 0.87 6.66 15.12
N SER A 99 -0.13 6.72 16.00
CA SER A 99 0.21 7.08 17.36
C SER A 99 1.34 6.15 17.82
N ALA A 100 2.29 6.65 18.63
CA ALA A 100 3.43 5.86 19.10
C ALA A 100 3.04 4.50 19.72
N THR A 101 1.79 4.39 20.20
CA THR A 101 1.16 3.18 20.74
C THR A 101 0.97 2.08 19.69
N GLU A 102 0.54 2.41 18.48
CA GLU A 102 0.28 1.44 17.40
C GLU A 102 1.60 0.90 16.84
N TRP A 103 2.65 1.72 16.82
CA TRP A 103 4.01 1.29 16.45
C TRP A 103 4.66 0.40 17.52
N ALA A 104 4.47 0.69 18.80
CA ALA A 104 5.02 -0.10 19.90
C ALA A 104 4.42 -1.52 19.99
N ALA A 105 3.19 -1.72 19.51
CA ALA A 105 2.57 -3.04 19.38
C ALA A 105 3.16 -3.85 18.22
N TRP A 106 3.75 -3.20 17.21
CA TRP A 106 4.30 -3.81 16.01
C TRP A 106 5.72 -4.40 16.21
N LEU A 107 6.51 -3.86 17.15
CA LEU A 107 7.90 -4.26 17.41
C LEU A 107 8.08 -5.38 18.47
N ARG A 108 7.00 -5.91 19.05
CA ARG A 108 7.05 -7.02 20.03
C ARG A 108 6.62 -8.33 19.39
#